data_AF-A0A936MJU6-F1
#
_entry.id   AF-A0A936MJU6-F1
#
_cell.length_a   1.000
_cell.length_b   1.000
_cell.length_c   1.000
_cell.angle_alpha   90.00
_cell.angle_beta   90.00
_cell.angle_gamma   90.00
#
_symmetry.space_group_name_H-M   'P 1'
#
loop_
_entity.id
_entity.type
_entity.pdbx_description
1 polymer ?
#
loop_
_entity_poly.entity_id
_entity_poly.type
_entity_poly.pdbx_seq_one_letter_code
_entity_poly.pdbx_strand_id
1 'polypeptide(L)'
;MFARTALFALAVSAFGCSKPQTPVQLHEATAAPIVVIDDAPPASADKPTASSAQIDAAAFAHVVVDQGEALVVLSTEPDEAHWAKGAPSLVGKASPIVMRRNVDRAALPEFIKRHIGREVVLVGPSGEVCRGTLSSPFILGRVEPHFGERERWSGEEIDGVMTPPASEERIAEEAWSMSSGGRVLVAELVGTSGDCRDALFARAQDLPVITAAAARRPSASITARAMDELRKLPAYGALEEAYRKSQSVTKSSSWTESDDADVTVHEFSTNAATFVWLSASAGQPCSDFSGRIDVLWKVYGPTAKELEFERLFDGETEFEPELVVHSPGEKLPSFVGRESILRQGSAGYAVENLHVPYLDCPC
;
A
#
# COMPACT_ATOMS: atom_id res chain seq x y z
N MET A 1 27.96 8.45 69.82
CA MET A 1 26.72 7.82 69.33
C MET A 1 26.71 7.95 67.81
N PHE A 2 26.57 6.82 67.13
CA PHE A 2 26.89 6.63 65.71
C PHE A 2 25.87 7.28 64.77
N ALA A 3 26.36 8.00 63.76
CA ALA A 3 25.60 8.40 62.58
C ALA A 3 25.69 7.30 61.51
N ARG A 4 24.56 6.87 60.95
CA ARG A 4 24.46 5.93 59.84
C ARG A 4 24.05 6.67 58.57
N THR A 5 24.94 6.65 57.59
CA THR A 5 24.71 7.08 56.20
C THR A 5 24.21 5.87 55.41
N ALA A 6 23.09 6.00 54.71
CA ALA A 6 22.58 4.98 53.80
C ALA A 6 22.86 5.41 52.34
N LEU A 7 23.67 4.63 51.63
CA LEU A 7 23.80 4.69 50.17
C LEU A 7 22.71 3.82 49.55
N PHE A 8 21.89 4.39 48.66
CA PHE A 8 21.06 3.65 47.72
C PHE A 8 21.79 3.59 46.37
N ALA A 9 22.10 2.39 45.90
CA ALA A 9 22.58 2.14 44.56
C ALA A 9 21.38 1.83 43.66
N LEU A 10 21.14 2.65 42.65
CA LEU A 10 20.24 2.33 41.53
C LEU A 10 21.04 1.50 40.52
N ALA A 11 20.62 0.27 40.28
CA ALA A 11 21.06 -0.53 39.15
C ALA A 11 20.05 -0.32 38.01
N VAL A 12 20.49 0.34 36.94
CA VAL A 12 19.73 0.45 35.68
C VAL A 12 20.12 -0.75 34.82
N SER A 13 19.18 -1.67 34.62
CA SER A 13 19.33 -2.80 33.72
C SER A 13 18.82 -2.40 32.33
N ALA A 14 19.74 -2.18 31.39
CA ALA A 14 19.40 -2.06 29.97
C ALA A 14 19.00 -3.45 29.44
N PHE A 15 17.71 -3.67 29.22
CA PHE A 15 17.22 -4.84 28.49
C PHE A 15 17.28 -4.52 26.99
N GLY A 16 18.34 -4.99 26.33
CA GLY A 16 18.40 -5.03 24.88
C GLY A 16 17.37 -6.03 24.34
N CYS A 17 16.47 -5.56 23.47
CA CYS A 17 15.57 -6.39 22.70
C CYS A 17 16.35 -7.23 21.68
N SER A 18 16.86 -8.37 22.11
CA SER A 18 17.38 -9.39 21.20
C SER A 18 16.97 -10.76 21.71
N LYS A 19 15.77 -11.21 21.31
CA LYS A 19 15.49 -12.64 21.25
C LYS A 19 15.94 -13.12 19.87
N PRO A 20 16.85 -14.10 19.78
CA PRO A 20 17.15 -14.73 18.50
C PRO A 20 15.88 -15.44 18.03
N GLN A 21 15.30 -14.97 16.92
CA GLN A 21 14.26 -15.70 16.21
C GLN A 21 14.91 -16.95 15.59
N THR A 22 14.40 -18.12 15.97
CA THR A 22 14.70 -19.36 15.27
C THR A 22 14.04 -19.26 13.88
N PRO A 23 14.78 -19.41 12.77
CA PRO A 23 14.17 -19.35 11.45
C PRO A 23 13.13 -20.45 11.30
N VAL A 24 11.88 -20.05 11.06
CA VAL A 24 10.83 -20.95 10.59
C VAL A 24 11.22 -21.39 9.19
N GLN A 25 11.49 -22.69 9.01
CA GLN A 25 11.67 -23.26 7.67
C GLN A 25 10.31 -23.25 6.97
N LEU A 26 10.13 -22.32 6.04
CA LEU A 26 9.08 -22.40 5.05
C LEU A 26 9.40 -23.57 4.13
N HIS A 27 8.49 -24.55 4.06
CA HIS A 27 8.58 -25.60 3.06
C HIS A 27 8.37 -24.97 1.68
N GLU A 28 9.41 -24.98 0.86
CA GLU A 28 9.33 -24.65 -0.57
C GLU A 28 8.28 -25.53 -1.25
N ALA A 29 7.35 -24.88 -1.95
CA ALA A 29 6.48 -25.56 -2.89
C ALA A 29 7.33 -26.13 -4.02
N THR A 30 7.31 -27.45 -4.18
CA THR A 30 8.02 -28.15 -5.25
C THR A 30 7.46 -27.73 -6.61
N ALA A 31 8.22 -26.92 -7.35
CA ALA A 31 7.89 -26.56 -8.72
C ALA A 31 8.07 -27.77 -9.66
N ALA A 32 7.10 -27.96 -10.56
CA ALA A 32 7.18 -28.96 -11.62
C ALA A 32 8.24 -28.56 -12.69
N PRO A 33 8.88 -29.52 -13.37
CA PRO A 33 9.95 -29.23 -14.33
C PRO A 33 9.41 -28.54 -15.59
N ILE A 34 10.00 -27.39 -15.92
CA ILE A 34 9.81 -26.69 -17.19
C ILE A 34 10.74 -27.32 -18.23
N VAL A 35 10.18 -27.77 -19.34
CA VAL A 35 10.91 -28.25 -20.52
C VAL A 35 11.35 -27.05 -21.34
N VAL A 36 12.66 -26.91 -21.56
CA VAL A 36 13.29 -25.89 -22.42
C VAL A 36 13.33 -26.39 -23.86
N ILE A 37 12.97 -25.54 -24.82
CA ILE A 37 13.22 -25.73 -26.25
C ILE A 37 13.85 -24.43 -26.78
N ASP A 38 15.13 -24.51 -27.15
CA ASP A 38 15.86 -23.58 -28.05
C ASP A 38 15.59 -24.03 -29.52
N ASP A 39 15.61 -23.25 -30.61
CA ASP A 39 16.27 -22.00 -30.99
C ASP A 39 15.48 -21.34 -32.15
N ALA A 40 15.46 -20.00 -32.23
CA ALA A 40 15.18 -19.26 -33.47
C ALA A 40 16.02 -17.96 -33.57
N PRO A 41 16.55 -17.60 -34.76
CA PRO A 41 17.57 -16.54 -34.94
C PRO A 41 17.04 -15.10 -34.85
N PRO A 42 17.92 -14.09 -34.63
CA PRO A 42 17.56 -12.79 -34.08
C PRO A 42 16.94 -11.85 -35.13
N ALA A 43 15.76 -11.34 -34.82
CA ALA A 43 15.23 -10.11 -35.40
C ALA A 43 15.60 -8.93 -34.49
N SER A 44 16.06 -7.83 -35.11
CA SER A 44 16.49 -6.57 -34.51
C SER A 44 15.62 -6.14 -33.30
N ALA A 45 16.25 -6.08 -32.12
CA ALA A 45 15.62 -5.85 -30.83
C ALA A 45 16.00 -4.48 -30.25
N ASP A 46 15.26 -3.44 -30.66
CA ASP A 46 14.98 -2.27 -29.82
C ASP A 46 13.48 -2.25 -29.46
N LYS A 47 12.94 -3.44 -29.16
CA LYS A 47 11.70 -3.55 -28.40
C LYS A 47 12.14 -3.79 -26.96
N PRO A 48 12.08 -2.78 -26.07
CA PRO A 48 12.10 -3.07 -24.65
C PRO A 48 11.03 -4.12 -24.43
N THR A 49 11.42 -5.29 -23.96
CA THR A 49 10.48 -6.24 -23.38
C THR A 49 9.83 -5.48 -22.24
N ALA A 50 8.66 -4.91 -22.51
CA ALA A 50 7.90 -4.18 -21.51
C ALA A 50 7.64 -5.17 -20.39
N SER A 51 8.40 -5.03 -19.31
CA SER A 51 8.09 -5.67 -18.05
C SER A 51 6.63 -5.40 -17.76
N SER A 52 5.92 -6.39 -17.25
CA SER A 52 4.53 -6.28 -16.79
C SER A 52 4.30 -5.15 -15.77
N ALA A 53 5.35 -4.46 -15.33
CA ALA A 53 5.33 -3.30 -14.44
C ALA A 53 5.14 -1.93 -15.13
N GLN A 54 5.07 -1.85 -16.47
CA GLN A 54 4.91 -0.54 -17.12
C GLN A 54 3.43 -0.09 -17.14
N ILE A 55 3.03 0.66 -16.13
CA ILE A 55 1.74 1.34 -16.08
C ILE A 55 1.65 2.36 -17.22
N ASP A 56 0.63 2.26 -18.08
CA ASP A 56 0.31 3.37 -18.99
C ASP A 56 -0.40 4.47 -18.20
N ALA A 57 0.39 5.42 -17.70
CA ALA A 57 -0.09 6.56 -16.91
C ALA A 57 -1.17 7.40 -17.63
N ALA A 58 -1.34 7.26 -18.95
CA ALA A 58 -2.49 7.87 -19.64
C ALA A 58 -3.79 7.13 -19.33
N ALA A 59 -3.78 5.79 -19.32
CA ALA A 59 -4.97 4.98 -19.07
C ALA A 59 -5.35 4.99 -17.58
N PHE A 60 -4.37 4.80 -16.72
CA PHE A 60 -4.51 4.78 -15.27
C PHE A 60 -3.17 5.12 -14.62
N ALA A 61 -3.16 6.04 -13.66
CA ALA A 61 -2.00 6.34 -12.83
C ALA A 61 -2.43 6.43 -11.37
N HIS A 62 -1.61 5.90 -10.46
CA HIS A 62 -1.82 6.14 -9.03
C HIS A 62 -1.71 7.64 -8.73
N VAL A 63 -2.41 8.07 -7.68
CA VAL A 63 -2.29 9.41 -7.11
C VAL A 63 -1.78 9.29 -5.69
N VAL A 64 -0.75 10.06 -5.36
CA VAL A 64 -0.30 10.31 -3.98
C VAL A 64 -0.92 11.63 -3.54
N VAL A 65 -1.56 11.67 -2.38
CA VAL A 65 -2.03 12.92 -1.77
C VAL A 65 -1.19 13.18 -0.54
N ASP A 66 -0.28 14.15 -0.64
CA ASP A 66 0.61 14.55 0.45
C ASP A 66 0.35 16.02 0.82
N GLN A 67 0.12 16.29 2.11
CA GLN A 67 -0.17 17.64 2.63
C GLN A 67 -1.26 18.42 1.87
N GLY A 68 -2.22 17.70 1.28
CA GLY A 68 -3.32 18.28 0.49
C GLY A 68 -3.00 18.51 -0.99
N GLU A 69 -1.78 18.22 -1.44
CA GLU A 69 -1.38 18.26 -2.84
C GLU A 69 -1.49 16.88 -3.48
N ALA A 70 -2.09 16.81 -4.68
CA ALA A 70 -2.18 15.58 -5.45
C ALA A 70 -1.03 15.49 -6.45
N LEU A 71 -0.31 14.38 -6.40
CA LEU A 71 0.82 14.05 -7.26
C LEU A 71 0.45 12.82 -8.10
N VAL A 72 0.65 12.89 -9.42
CA VAL A 72 0.34 11.78 -10.34
C VAL A 72 1.59 10.93 -10.55
N VAL A 73 1.48 9.62 -10.27
CA VAL A 73 2.58 8.66 -10.44
C VAL A 73 2.76 8.32 -11.92
N LEU A 74 3.95 8.63 -12.44
CA LEU A 74 4.37 8.33 -13.81
C LEU A 74 5.18 7.03 -13.90
N SER A 75 5.78 6.59 -12.79
CA SER A 75 6.48 5.30 -12.67
C SER A 75 6.60 4.90 -11.19
N THR A 76 6.30 3.64 -10.89
CA THR A 76 6.46 3.05 -9.55
C THR A 76 7.89 2.55 -9.29
N GLU A 77 8.72 2.46 -10.35
CA GLU A 77 10.10 1.96 -10.29
C GLU A 77 11.02 2.92 -11.07
N PRO A 78 11.32 4.11 -10.52
CA PRO A 78 12.12 5.09 -11.22
C PRO A 78 13.59 4.64 -11.38
N ASP A 79 14.16 4.82 -12.56
CA ASP A 79 15.58 4.58 -12.82
C ASP A 79 16.41 5.76 -12.30
N GLU A 80 16.62 5.78 -10.99
CA GLU A 80 17.36 6.84 -10.29
C GLU A 80 18.78 7.03 -10.79
N ALA A 81 19.44 5.95 -11.24
CA ALA A 81 20.83 6.00 -11.68
C ALA A 81 20.99 6.88 -12.93
N HIS A 82 19.98 6.91 -13.80
CA HIS A 82 20.01 7.65 -15.06
C HIS A 82 19.15 8.91 -15.05
N TRP A 83 18.05 8.93 -14.29
CA TRP A 83 17.09 10.04 -14.33
C TRP A 83 17.34 11.07 -13.25
N ALA A 84 17.85 10.70 -12.08
CA ALA A 84 17.95 11.62 -10.94
C ALA A 84 19.06 12.67 -11.14
N LYS A 85 18.82 13.88 -10.63
CA LYS A 85 19.74 15.02 -10.71
C LYS A 85 19.83 15.75 -9.37
N GLY A 86 21.05 15.97 -8.89
CA GLY A 86 21.34 16.66 -7.63
C GLY A 86 21.13 15.78 -6.39
N ALA A 87 21.27 16.38 -5.21
CA ALA A 87 20.97 15.75 -3.92
C ALA A 87 19.45 15.73 -3.66
N PRO A 88 18.93 14.79 -2.85
CA PRO A 88 17.57 14.88 -2.36
C PRO A 88 17.39 16.10 -1.45
N SER A 89 16.16 16.58 -1.37
CA SER A 89 15.73 17.69 -0.53
C SER A 89 14.52 17.28 0.29
N LEU A 90 14.38 17.83 1.49
CA LEU A 90 13.27 17.55 2.38
C LEU A 90 12.03 18.33 1.94
N VAL A 91 10.89 17.65 1.84
CA VAL A 91 9.58 18.25 1.56
C VAL A 91 8.78 18.37 2.86
N GLY A 92 8.77 17.31 3.67
CA GLY A 92 8.02 17.26 4.93
C GLY A 92 8.69 16.39 5.99
N LYS A 93 8.57 16.80 7.27
CA LYS A 93 9.07 16.08 8.45
C LYS A 93 7.98 15.32 9.23
N ALA A 94 6.72 15.45 8.83
CA ALA A 94 5.65 14.62 9.39
C ALA A 94 5.88 13.16 8.98
N SER A 95 5.27 12.19 9.68
CA SER A 95 5.28 10.79 9.22
C SER A 95 4.22 10.60 8.13
N PRO A 96 4.55 9.97 6.98
CA PRO A 96 5.89 9.55 6.56
C PRO A 96 6.76 10.74 6.16
N ILE A 97 8.07 10.64 6.36
CA ILE A 97 9.03 11.67 5.95
C ILE A 97 9.07 11.69 4.43
N VAL A 98 8.91 12.89 3.85
CA VAL A 98 8.80 13.08 2.41
C VAL A 98 10.01 13.84 1.89
N MET A 99 10.63 13.28 0.85
CA MET A 99 11.78 13.84 0.17
C MET A 99 11.51 13.94 -1.32
N ARG A 100 12.16 14.91 -1.96
CA ARG A 100 12.13 15.12 -3.40
C ARG A 100 13.53 15.13 -3.96
N ARG A 101 13.70 14.52 -5.12
CA ARG A 101 14.91 14.64 -5.94
C ARG A 101 14.53 15.01 -7.37
N ASN A 102 15.19 16.04 -7.89
CA ASN A 102 14.95 16.48 -9.26
C ASN A 102 15.36 15.40 -10.26
N VAL A 103 14.80 15.48 -11.48
CA VAL A 103 15.18 14.61 -12.59
C VAL A 103 15.79 15.41 -13.73
N ASP A 104 16.70 14.79 -14.47
CA ASP A 104 17.10 15.28 -15.78
C ASP A 104 16.03 14.88 -16.81
N ARG A 105 15.22 15.86 -17.21
CA ARG A 105 14.15 15.67 -18.20
C ARG A 105 14.68 15.12 -19.53
N ALA A 106 15.92 15.44 -19.91
CA ALA A 106 16.50 14.93 -21.15
C ALA A 106 16.72 13.41 -21.10
N ALA A 107 17.03 12.87 -19.91
CA ALA A 107 17.28 11.44 -19.67
C ALA A 107 16.00 10.60 -19.55
N LEU A 108 14.83 11.23 -19.40
CA LEU A 108 13.57 10.48 -19.30
C LEU A 108 13.23 9.74 -20.59
N PRO A 109 12.66 8.52 -20.51
CA PRO A 109 12.11 7.84 -21.67
C PRO A 109 11.00 8.65 -22.37
N GLU A 110 10.88 8.50 -23.70
CA GLU A 110 9.86 9.21 -24.49
C GLU A 110 8.42 8.89 -24.04
N PHE A 111 8.19 7.66 -23.57
CA PHE A 111 6.89 7.28 -23.03
C PHE A 111 6.52 8.02 -21.74
N ILE A 112 7.47 8.52 -20.95
CA ILE A 112 7.20 9.40 -19.79
C ILE A 112 7.04 10.84 -20.29
N LYS A 113 7.96 11.30 -21.16
CA LYS A 113 7.98 12.67 -21.67
C LYS A 113 6.66 13.09 -22.32
N ARG A 114 5.98 12.19 -23.04
CA ARG A 114 4.68 12.46 -23.69
C ARG A 114 3.54 12.80 -22.71
N HIS A 115 3.67 12.49 -21.42
CA HIS A 115 2.65 12.83 -20.42
C HIS A 115 2.86 14.24 -19.86
N ILE A 116 4.08 14.77 -19.90
CA ILE A 116 4.39 16.12 -19.39
C ILE A 116 3.64 17.16 -20.22
N GLY A 117 2.90 18.05 -19.54
CA GLY A 117 2.07 19.06 -20.17
C GLY A 117 0.71 18.56 -20.67
N ARG A 118 0.38 17.29 -20.43
CA ARG A 118 -0.94 16.74 -20.77
C ARG A 118 -1.95 17.02 -19.66
N GLU A 119 -3.19 17.30 -20.04
CA GLU A 119 -4.32 17.40 -19.12
C GLU A 119 -4.74 16.03 -18.62
N VAL A 120 -4.96 15.94 -17.31
CA VAL A 120 -5.44 14.76 -16.63
C VAL A 120 -6.68 15.08 -15.80
N VAL A 121 -7.53 14.07 -15.66
CA VAL A 121 -8.68 14.04 -14.77
C VAL A 121 -8.33 13.12 -13.60
N LEU A 122 -8.56 13.60 -12.39
CA LEU A 122 -8.41 12.83 -11.17
C LEU A 122 -9.79 12.37 -10.71
N VAL A 123 -9.88 11.10 -10.33
CA VAL A 123 -11.12 10.41 -10.02
C VAL A 123 -11.04 9.86 -8.61
N GLY A 124 -12.10 10.07 -7.84
CA GLY A 124 -12.32 9.56 -6.49
C GLY A 124 -13.68 8.88 -6.34
N PRO A 125 -14.13 8.63 -5.10
CA PRO A 125 -15.41 7.97 -4.83
C PRO A 125 -16.63 8.71 -5.43
N SER A 126 -16.58 10.04 -5.52
CA SER A 126 -17.65 10.85 -6.12
C SER A 126 -17.59 10.96 -7.65
N GLY A 127 -16.70 10.21 -8.31
CA GLY A 127 -16.39 10.35 -9.72
C GLY A 127 -15.23 11.31 -9.93
N GLU A 128 -15.30 12.16 -10.95
CA GLU A 128 -14.28 13.19 -11.17
C GLU A 128 -14.27 14.21 -10.02
N VAL A 129 -13.11 14.40 -9.41
CA VAL A 129 -12.93 15.32 -8.26
C VAL A 129 -12.16 16.58 -8.63
N CYS A 130 -11.19 16.46 -9.52
CA CYS A 130 -10.42 17.60 -10.01
C CYS A 130 -9.75 17.31 -11.37
N ARG A 131 -9.17 18.36 -11.97
CA ARG A 131 -8.39 18.30 -13.21
C ARG A 131 -7.14 19.15 -13.08
N GLY A 132 -6.13 18.88 -13.89
CA GLY A 132 -4.96 19.73 -14.02
C GLY A 132 -4.04 19.27 -15.13
N THR A 133 -2.96 20.01 -15.34
CA THR A 133 -1.93 19.69 -16.34
C THR A 133 -0.70 19.15 -15.63
N LEU A 134 -0.15 18.03 -16.11
CA LEU A 134 1.05 17.43 -15.54
C LEU A 134 2.26 18.36 -15.71
N SER A 135 2.92 18.71 -14.61
CA SER A 135 4.09 19.59 -14.58
C SER A 135 5.40 18.83 -14.85
N SER A 136 6.55 19.45 -14.57
CA SER A 136 7.83 18.74 -14.68
C SER A 136 7.95 17.69 -13.56
N PRO A 137 8.33 16.45 -13.89
CA PRO A 137 8.36 15.39 -12.91
C PRO A 137 9.54 15.50 -11.94
N PHE A 138 9.47 14.77 -10.84
CA PHE A 138 10.54 14.55 -9.89
C PHE A 138 10.38 13.19 -9.22
N ILE A 139 11.41 12.70 -8.55
CA ILE A 139 11.34 11.46 -7.78
C ILE A 139 10.95 11.81 -6.35
N LEU A 140 9.83 11.26 -5.90
CA LEU A 140 9.34 11.34 -4.54
C LEU A 140 9.87 10.13 -3.77
N GLY A 141 10.53 10.37 -2.65
CA GLY A 141 10.88 9.34 -1.67
C GLY A 141 10.00 9.52 -0.43
N ARG A 142 9.50 8.42 0.11
CA ARG A 142 8.73 8.41 1.36
C ARG A 142 9.24 7.29 2.25
N VAL A 143 9.29 7.54 3.55
CA VAL A 143 9.68 6.53 4.53
C VAL A 143 9.09 6.84 5.89
N GLU A 144 8.70 5.79 6.61
CA GLU A 144 8.40 5.87 8.02
C GLU A 144 9.59 5.28 8.82
N PRO A 145 10.52 6.13 9.28
CA PRO A 145 11.69 5.67 10.01
C PRO A 145 11.31 5.24 11.44
N HIS A 146 12.14 4.38 12.03
CA HIS A 146 12.05 3.99 13.43
C HIS A 146 11.97 5.21 14.36
N PHE A 147 11.19 5.13 15.45
CA PHE A 147 10.98 6.26 16.36
C PHE A 147 12.29 6.92 16.84
N GLY A 148 13.28 6.13 17.27
CA GLY A 148 14.55 6.64 17.77
C GLY A 148 15.38 7.40 16.72
N GLU A 149 15.18 7.14 15.43
CA GLU A 149 15.81 7.92 14.37
C GLU A 149 15.21 9.33 14.28
N ARG A 150 13.88 9.45 14.46
CA ARG A 150 13.20 10.75 14.51
C ARG A 150 13.62 11.56 15.73
N GLU A 151 13.71 10.91 16.89
CA GLU A 151 14.20 11.52 18.13
C GLU A 151 15.63 12.07 17.93
N ARG A 152 16.51 11.26 17.30
CA ARG A 152 17.89 11.65 16.97
C ARG A 152 17.93 12.88 16.04
N TRP A 153 17.07 12.93 15.03
CA TRP A 153 16.98 14.09 14.13
C TRP A 153 16.45 15.34 14.82
N SER A 154 15.51 15.18 15.76
CA SER A 154 14.95 16.28 16.54
C SER A 154 15.88 16.80 17.64
N GLY A 155 16.97 16.09 17.93
CA GLY A 155 17.91 16.42 18.98
C GLY A 155 17.38 16.11 20.39
N GLU A 156 16.50 15.12 20.49
CA GLU A 156 16.00 14.62 21.77
C GLU A 156 17.06 13.79 22.52
N GLU A 157 16.84 13.60 23.83
CA GLU A 157 17.72 12.81 24.68
C GLU A 157 17.51 11.32 24.41
N ILE A 158 18.55 10.64 23.92
CA ILE A 158 18.53 9.19 23.72
C ILE A 158 19.56 8.58 24.69
N ASP A 159 19.10 7.70 25.58
CA ASP A 159 19.95 7.01 26.58
C ASP A 159 20.79 7.96 27.47
N GLY A 160 20.24 9.10 27.87
CA GLY A 160 20.98 10.08 28.69
C GLY A 160 21.85 11.05 27.89
N VAL A 161 21.83 10.95 26.55
CA VAL A 161 22.69 11.74 25.65
C VAL A 161 21.85 12.65 24.77
N MET A 162 21.96 13.96 25.00
CA MET A 162 21.43 14.97 24.10
C MET A 162 22.23 15.00 22.80
N THR A 163 21.53 14.86 21.68
CA THR A 163 22.13 15.09 20.35
C THR A 163 21.70 16.44 19.80
N PRO A 164 22.55 17.20 19.09
CA PRO A 164 22.09 18.38 18.38
C PRO A 164 21.09 17.98 17.27
N PRO A 165 20.02 18.74 17.02
CA PRO A 165 19.12 18.48 15.91
C PRO A 165 19.88 18.38 14.58
N ALA A 166 19.52 17.41 13.76
CA ALA A 166 20.10 17.23 12.44
C ALA A 166 19.67 18.36 11.49
N SER A 167 20.54 18.72 10.54
CA SER A 167 20.17 19.66 9.48
C SER A 167 19.16 19.02 8.51
N GLU A 168 18.40 19.83 7.78
CA GLU A 168 17.41 19.32 6.83
C GLU A 168 18.05 18.53 5.69
N GLU A 169 19.24 18.93 5.25
CA GLU A 169 20.02 18.21 4.25
C GLU A 169 20.41 16.83 4.77
N ARG A 170 20.83 16.74 6.04
CA ARG A 170 21.18 15.46 6.65
C ARG A 170 19.97 14.53 6.77
N ILE A 171 18.84 15.06 7.24
CA ILE A 171 17.57 14.32 7.32
C ILE A 171 17.16 13.83 5.93
N ALA A 172 17.21 14.71 4.92
CA ALA A 172 16.85 14.36 3.55
C ALA A 172 17.73 13.24 2.98
N GLU A 173 19.05 13.28 3.20
CA GLU A 173 19.97 12.24 2.75
C GLU A 173 19.73 10.89 3.43
N GLU A 174 19.59 10.87 4.77
CA GLU A 174 19.35 9.66 5.54
C GLU A 174 17.98 9.05 5.20
N ALA A 175 16.92 9.86 5.23
CA ALA A 175 15.57 9.41 4.87
C ALA A 175 15.49 8.97 3.40
N TRP A 176 16.20 9.64 2.48
CA TRP A 176 16.29 9.18 1.09
C TRP A 176 16.85 7.77 1.04
N SER A 177 17.99 7.51 1.69
CA SER A 177 18.59 6.16 1.75
C SER A 177 17.61 5.12 2.29
N MET A 178 16.85 5.46 3.34
CA MET A 178 15.87 4.57 3.96
C MET A 178 14.64 4.30 3.09
N SER A 179 14.26 5.22 2.20
CA SER A 179 13.12 5.05 1.28
C SER A 179 13.35 4.07 0.11
N SER A 180 14.45 3.31 0.11
CA SER A 180 14.73 2.32 -0.94
C SER A 180 13.55 1.34 -1.08
N GLY A 181 13.04 1.17 -2.31
CA GLY A 181 11.84 0.35 -2.58
C GLY A 181 10.50 1.08 -2.45
N GLY A 182 10.48 2.34 -1.98
CA GLY A 182 9.28 3.18 -1.88
C GLY A 182 9.35 4.50 -2.65
N ARG A 183 10.28 4.60 -3.60
CA ARG A 183 10.46 5.82 -4.41
C ARG A 183 9.65 5.70 -5.70
N VAL A 184 9.04 6.81 -6.10
CA VAL A 184 8.18 6.87 -7.28
C VAL A 184 8.49 8.12 -8.10
N LEU A 185 8.38 8.03 -9.43
CA LEU A 185 8.41 9.21 -10.29
C LEU A 185 7.01 9.83 -10.33
N VAL A 186 6.90 11.09 -9.95
CA VAL A 186 5.61 11.82 -9.92
C VAL A 186 5.69 13.11 -10.71
N ALA A 187 4.53 13.67 -11.05
CA ALA A 187 4.38 15.05 -11.49
C ALA A 187 3.31 15.77 -10.65
N GLU A 188 3.58 17.04 -10.32
CA GLU A 188 2.55 17.93 -9.77
C GLU A 188 1.53 18.30 -10.84
N LEU A 189 0.40 18.82 -10.40
CA LEU A 189 -0.62 19.43 -11.26
C LEU A 189 -0.45 20.95 -11.26
N VAL A 190 -0.50 21.55 -12.45
CA VAL A 190 -0.62 23.01 -12.63
C VAL A 190 -1.98 23.35 -13.26
N GLY A 191 -2.49 24.54 -12.95
CA GLY A 191 -3.79 24.98 -13.46
C GLY A 191 -4.96 24.16 -12.91
N THR A 192 -4.84 23.67 -11.67
CA THR A 192 -5.80 22.76 -11.07
C THR A 192 -7.18 23.39 -10.90
N SER A 193 -8.24 22.64 -11.24
CA SER A 193 -9.64 22.99 -10.97
C SER A 193 -10.32 21.88 -10.19
N GLY A 194 -11.08 22.20 -9.14
CA GLY A 194 -11.72 21.23 -8.24
C GLY A 194 -10.92 21.02 -6.94
N ASP A 195 -11.27 19.98 -6.19
CA ASP A 195 -10.60 19.58 -4.95
C ASP A 195 -10.02 18.17 -5.12
N CYS A 196 -8.69 18.05 -5.08
CA CYS A 196 -8.01 16.79 -5.37
C CYS A 196 -7.80 15.89 -4.12
N ARG A 197 -8.27 16.29 -2.94
CA ARG A 197 -7.99 15.55 -1.69
C ARG A 197 -8.51 14.12 -1.66
N ASP A 198 -9.60 13.87 -2.38
CA ASP A 198 -10.25 12.56 -2.48
C ASP A 198 -9.90 11.81 -3.79
N ALA A 199 -8.88 12.27 -4.52
CA ALA A 199 -8.42 11.60 -5.72
C ALA A 199 -7.74 10.26 -5.39
N LEU A 200 -8.16 9.20 -6.07
CA LEU A 200 -7.61 7.85 -5.92
C LEU A 200 -6.72 7.46 -7.10
N PHE A 201 -7.08 7.93 -8.31
CA PHE A 201 -6.28 7.71 -9.51
C PHE A 201 -6.44 8.86 -10.50
N ALA A 202 -5.50 8.94 -11.44
CA ALA A 202 -5.51 9.89 -12.54
C ALA A 202 -5.59 9.17 -13.89
N ARG A 203 -6.10 9.88 -14.88
CA ARG A 203 -6.15 9.43 -16.28
C ARG A 203 -6.10 10.62 -17.22
N ALA A 204 -5.67 10.40 -18.45
CA ALA A 204 -5.69 11.42 -19.48
C ALA A 204 -7.12 11.87 -19.80
N GLN A 205 -7.30 13.19 -19.96
CA GLN A 205 -8.63 13.81 -20.13
C GLN A 205 -9.35 13.40 -21.42
N ASP A 206 -8.61 13.09 -22.48
CA ASP A 206 -9.11 12.74 -23.81
C ASP A 206 -9.58 11.27 -23.92
N LEU A 207 -9.47 10.49 -22.85
CA LEU A 207 -9.96 9.11 -22.82
C LEU A 207 -11.44 9.01 -22.41
N PRO A 208 -12.20 8.03 -22.96
CA PRO A 208 -13.63 7.86 -22.64
C PRO A 208 -13.90 7.73 -21.15
N VAL A 209 -14.93 8.39 -20.62
CA VAL A 209 -15.27 8.33 -19.18
C VAL A 209 -15.40 6.88 -18.71
N ILE A 210 -14.70 6.55 -17.62
CA ILE A 210 -14.76 5.22 -17.00
C ILE A 210 -15.96 5.19 -16.05
N THR A 211 -16.69 4.07 -16.05
CA THR A 211 -17.72 3.84 -15.03
C THR A 211 -17.04 3.42 -13.73
N ALA A 212 -17.32 4.15 -12.67
CA ALA A 212 -16.84 3.87 -11.33
C ALA A 212 -18.02 3.74 -10.37
N ALA A 213 -17.89 2.89 -9.35
CA ALA A 213 -18.85 2.80 -8.26
C ALA A 213 -18.11 2.83 -6.92
N ALA A 214 -18.49 3.75 -6.05
CA ALA A 214 -17.91 3.87 -4.73
C ALA A 214 -18.28 2.68 -3.84
N ALA A 215 -17.41 2.40 -2.88
CA ALA A 215 -17.72 1.54 -1.75
C ALA A 215 -18.96 2.06 -1.02
N ARG A 216 -19.87 1.15 -0.67
CA ARG A 216 -21.00 1.44 0.20
C ARG A 216 -21.07 0.44 1.34
N ARG A 217 -21.78 0.81 2.40
CA ARG A 217 -22.09 -0.13 3.48
C ARG A 217 -23.08 -1.20 2.96
N PRO A 218 -22.76 -2.49 3.02
CA PRO A 218 -23.69 -3.55 2.67
C PRO A 218 -24.89 -3.60 3.62
N SER A 219 -25.95 -4.26 3.18
CA SER A 219 -27.05 -4.63 4.07
C SER A 219 -26.60 -5.68 5.11
N ALA A 220 -27.29 -5.73 6.25
CA ALA A 220 -26.99 -6.70 7.30
C ALA A 220 -27.03 -8.16 6.81
N SER A 221 -27.90 -8.48 5.84
CA SER A 221 -27.96 -9.82 5.25
C SER A 221 -26.73 -10.15 4.40
N ILE A 222 -26.21 -9.18 3.64
CA ILE A 222 -24.98 -9.36 2.86
C ILE A 222 -23.79 -9.50 3.81
N THR A 223 -23.70 -8.64 4.83
CA THR A 223 -22.64 -8.74 5.87
C THR A 223 -22.65 -10.10 6.55
N ALA A 224 -23.80 -10.55 7.05
CA ALA A 224 -23.91 -11.84 7.70
C ALA A 224 -23.50 -12.99 6.77
N ARG A 225 -23.94 -12.95 5.50
CA ARG A 225 -23.57 -13.99 4.54
C ARG A 225 -22.09 -13.97 4.17
N ALA A 226 -21.49 -12.78 4.01
CA ALA A 226 -20.06 -12.64 3.76
C ALA A 226 -19.22 -13.21 4.92
N MET A 227 -19.63 -12.96 6.16
CA MET A 227 -19.00 -13.57 7.35
C MET A 227 -19.15 -15.10 7.37
N ASP A 228 -20.31 -15.63 6.99
CA ASP A 228 -20.51 -17.08 6.88
C ASP A 228 -19.60 -17.69 5.80
N GLU A 229 -19.39 -17.02 4.66
CA GLU A 229 -18.47 -17.48 3.62
C GLU A 229 -17.00 -17.36 4.07
N LEU A 230 -16.63 -16.28 4.76
CA LEU A 230 -15.31 -16.09 5.35
C LEU A 230 -14.94 -17.26 6.27
N ARG A 231 -15.85 -17.64 7.17
CA ARG A 231 -15.64 -18.72 8.16
C ARG A 231 -15.44 -20.11 7.54
N LYS A 232 -15.79 -20.29 6.26
CA LYS A 232 -15.56 -21.55 5.52
C LYS A 232 -14.16 -21.61 4.90
N LEU A 233 -13.43 -20.49 4.86
CA LEU A 233 -12.11 -20.46 4.24
C LEU A 233 -11.09 -21.23 5.10
N PRO A 234 -10.20 -22.03 4.48
CA PRO A 234 -9.12 -22.69 5.21
C PRO A 234 -8.22 -21.72 6.00
N ALA A 235 -7.90 -20.56 5.41
CA ALA A 235 -7.09 -19.53 6.07
C ALA A 235 -7.75 -19.00 7.35
N TYR A 236 -9.07 -18.78 7.34
CA TYR A 236 -9.81 -18.43 8.55
C TYR A 236 -9.69 -19.50 9.63
N GLY A 237 -9.83 -20.78 9.26
CA GLY A 237 -9.70 -21.90 10.18
C GLY A 237 -8.33 -21.96 10.84
N ALA A 238 -7.25 -21.66 10.09
CA ALA A 238 -5.89 -21.60 10.62
C ALA A 238 -5.71 -20.43 11.61
N LEU A 239 -6.22 -19.24 11.29
CA LEU A 239 -6.20 -18.09 12.19
C LEU A 239 -7.01 -18.35 13.46
N GLU A 240 -8.19 -18.97 13.35
CA GLU A 240 -9.03 -19.36 14.48
C GLU A 240 -8.32 -20.39 15.39
N GLU A 241 -7.59 -21.34 14.82
CA GLU A 241 -6.78 -22.28 15.60
C GLU A 241 -5.62 -21.57 16.31
N ALA A 242 -4.92 -20.66 15.64
CA ALA A 242 -3.85 -19.86 16.23
C ALA A 242 -4.36 -18.99 17.39
N TYR A 243 -5.48 -18.30 17.17
CA TYR A 243 -6.15 -17.51 18.21
C TYR A 243 -6.48 -18.34 19.44
N ARG A 244 -7.10 -19.51 19.27
CA ARG A 244 -7.46 -20.41 20.39
C ARG A 244 -6.26 -20.93 21.17
N LYS A 245 -5.07 -20.99 20.56
CA LYS A 245 -3.83 -21.40 21.22
C LYS A 245 -3.11 -20.23 21.90
N SER A 246 -3.46 -19.00 21.57
CA SER A 246 -2.90 -17.80 22.20
C SER A 246 -3.42 -17.64 23.64
N GLN A 247 -2.66 -16.91 24.46
CA GLN A 247 -3.07 -16.39 25.76
C GLN A 247 -4.06 -15.21 25.61
N SER A 248 -4.16 -14.60 24.43
CA SER A 248 -5.10 -13.52 24.08
C SER A 248 -6.57 -13.93 23.99
N VAL A 249 -6.92 -15.20 24.21
CA VAL A 249 -8.32 -15.65 24.27
C VAL A 249 -9.03 -15.02 25.46
N THR A 250 -9.67 -13.87 25.21
CA THR A 250 -10.46 -13.17 26.20
C THR A 250 -11.93 -13.25 25.81
N LYS A 251 -12.68 -14.14 26.49
CA LYS A 251 -14.16 -14.24 26.50
C LYS A 251 -14.90 -14.52 25.17
N SER A 252 -14.34 -14.23 24.00
CA SER A 252 -14.96 -14.44 22.70
C SER A 252 -14.84 -15.90 22.22
N SER A 253 -15.85 -16.35 21.48
CA SER A 253 -15.83 -17.63 20.76
C SER A 253 -14.96 -17.66 19.50
N SER A 254 -14.57 -16.49 18.96
CA SER A 254 -13.81 -16.37 17.71
C SER A 254 -12.96 -15.10 17.64
N TRP A 255 -11.85 -15.14 16.90
CA TRP A 255 -10.96 -13.99 16.74
C TRP A 255 -11.60 -12.81 16.00
N THR A 256 -12.62 -13.03 15.17
CA THR A 256 -13.37 -11.94 14.51
C THR A 256 -14.50 -11.36 15.38
N GLU A 257 -14.66 -11.88 16.59
CA GLU A 257 -15.66 -11.44 17.57
C GLU A 257 -14.99 -10.97 18.88
N SER A 258 -13.65 -10.90 18.92
CA SER A 258 -12.91 -10.38 20.07
C SER A 258 -13.08 -8.87 20.21
N ASP A 259 -12.77 -8.34 21.40
CA ASP A 259 -12.91 -6.91 21.71
C ASP A 259 -11.97 -6.02 20.85
N ASP A 260 -10.91 -6.60 20.29
CA ASP A 260 -9.92 -5.97 19.43
C ASP A 260 -10.08 -6.34 17.93
N ALA A 261 -11.15 -7.05 17.57
CA ALA A 261 -11.44 -7.36 16.18
C ALA A 261 -11.90 -6.12 15.42
N ASP A 262 -11.28 -5.87 14.27
CA ASP A 262 -11.75 -4.90 13.27
C ASP A 262 -12.24 -5.66 12.04
N VAL A 263 -13.53 -5.51 11.73
CA VAL A 263 -14.16 -6.16 10.58
C VAL A 263 -14.88 -5.11 9.75
N THR A 264 -14.36 -4.86 8.56
CA THR A 264 -14.93 -3.94 7.59
C THR A 264 -15.52 -4.72 6.42
N VAL A 265 -16.69 -4.29 5.94
CA VAL A 265 -17.33 -4.88 4.76
C VAL A 265 -17.79 -3.77 3.85
N HIS A 266 -17.36 -3.81 2.60
CA HIS A 266 -17.74 -2.88 1.55
C HIS A 266 -18.46 -3.62 0.44
N GLU A 267 -19.53 -3.01 -0.06
CA GLU A 267 -20.22 -3.47 -1.26
C GLU A 267 -19.94 -2.51 -2.41
N PHE A 268 -19.81 -3.06 -3.61
CA PHE A 268 -19.69 -2.30 -4.85
C PHE A 268 -20.73 -2.79 -5.83
N SER A 269 -21.63 -1.91 -6.26
CA SER A 269 -22.64 -2.26 -7.27
C SER A 269 -22.33 -1.57 -8.59
N THR A 270 -22.09 -2.37 -9.62
CA THR A 270 -21.93 -1.93 -11.00
C THR A 270 -23.15 -2.34 -11.82
N ASN A 271 -23.23 -1.90 -13.08
CA ASN A 271 -24.27 -2.37 -14.00
C ASN A 271 -24.18 -3.87 -14.33
N ALA A 272 -23.01 -4.49 -14.10
CA ALA A 272 -22.75 -5.88 -14.49
C ALA A 272 -22.83 -6.86 -13.32
N ALA A 273 -22.42 -6.44 -12.12
CA ALA A 273 -22.35 -7.31 -10.94
C ALA A 273 -22.27 -6.49 -9.64
N THR A 274 -22.57 -7.18 -8.54
CA THR A 274 -22.24 -6.74 -7.18
C THR A 274 -20.98 -7.45 -6.72
N PHE A 275 -20.10 -6.72 -6.04
CA PHE A 275 -18.92 -7.24 -5.38
C PHE A 275 -18.95 -6.91 -3.91
N VAL A 276 -18.37 -7.78 -3.08
CA VAL A 276 -18.25 -7.58 -1.64
C VAL A 276 -16.80 -7.78 -1.26
N TRP A 277 -16.20 -6.73 -0.69
CA TRP A 277 -14.92 -6.78 -0.02
C TRP A 277 -15.14 -6.94 1.47
N LEU A 278 -14.40 -7.83 2.10
CA LEU A 278 -14.37 -7.97 3.55
C LEU A 278 -12.91 -8.00 3.99
N SER A 279 -12.57 -7.13 4.94
CA SER A 279 -11.32 -7.21 5.69
C SER A 279 -11.65 -7.55 7.14
N ALA A 280 -10.91 -8.49 7.71
CA ALA A 280 -10.98 -8.81 9.12
C ALA A 280 -9.57 -8.86 9.68
N SER A 281 -9.31 -8.14 10.77
CA SER A 281 -8.08 -8.20 11.54
C SER A 281 -8.36 -8.24 13.03
N ALA A 282 -7.45 -8.84 13.81
CA ALA A 282 -7.46 -8.75 15.26
C ALA A 282 -6.05 -9.02 15.81
N GLY A 283 -5.84 -8.70 17.07
CA GLY A 283 -4.53 -8.75 17.70
C GLY A 283 -3.70 -7.49 17.45
N GLN A 284 -2.49 -7.52 18.00
CA GLN A 284 -1.50 -6.46 17.80
C GLN A 284 -0.20 -7.07 17.26
N PRO A 285 0.61 -6.31 16.50
CA PRO A 285 2.02 -6.68 16.28
C PRO A 285 2.69 -7.04 17.63
N CYS A 286 3.63 -7.99 17.63
CA CYS A 286 4.31 -8.66 18.77
C CYS A 286 3.43 -9.24 19.87
N SER A 287 2.11 -9.30 19.71
CA SER A 287 1.29 -10.10 20.61
C SER A 287 1.44 -11.59 20.28
N ASP A 288 0.87 -12.42 21.14
CA ASP A 288 0.81 -13.87 20.96
C ASP A 288 -0.20 -14.31 19.88
N PHE A 289 -1.02 -13.38 19.36
CA PHE A 289 -1.87 -13.58 18.20
C PHE A 289 -2.03 -12.29 17.39
N SER A 290 -1.72 -12.34 16.10
CA SER A 290 -2.12 -11.34 15.13
C SER A 290 -2.68 -12.07 13.92
N GLY A 291 -3.85 -11.66 13.44
CA GLY A 291 -4.49 -12.26 12.28
C GLY A 291 -5.07 -11.18 11.39
N ARG A 292 -4.91 -11.35 10.08
CA ARG A 292 -5.59 -10.56 9.05
C ARG A 292 -6.04 -11.50 7.94
N ILE A 293 -7.21 -11.23 7.38
CA ILE A 293 -7.66 -11.85 6.14
C ILE A 293 -8.53 -10.87 5.37
N ASP A 294 -8.29 -10.81 4.07
CA ASP A 294 -9.01 -9.98 3.13
C ASP A 294 -9.60 -10.86 2.05
N VAL A 295 -10.86 -10.62 1.69
CA VAL A 295 -11.57 -11.44 0.70
C VAL A 295 -12.43 -10.58 -0.20
N LEU A 296 -12.35 -10.86 -1.50
CA LEU A 296 -13.24 -10.30 -2.50
C LEU A 296 -14.15 -11.40 -3.05
N TRP A 297 -15.46 -11.16 -3.01
CA TRP A 297 -16.44 -11.98 -3.72
C TRP A 297 -17.15 -11.20 -4.81
N LYS A 298 -17.51 -11.92 -5.86
CA LYS A 298 -18.59 -11.52 -6.77
C LYS A 298 -19.88 -12.17 -6.29
N VAL A 299 -20.94 -11.37 -6.19
CA VAL A 299 -22.22 -11.78 -5.63
C VAL A 299 -23.28 -11.86 -6.73
N TYR A 300 -23.98 -13.00 -6.77
CA TYR A 300 -25.09 -13.28 -7.67
C TYR A 300 -26.39 -13.52 -6.89
N GLY A 301 -27.51 -13.51 -7.59
CA GLY A 301 -28.82 -13.85 -7.02
C GLY A 301 -29.74 -12.63 -6.88
N PRO A 302 -31.06 -12.79 -7.10
CA PRO A 302 -32.02 -11.69 -7.07
C PRO A 302 -32.50 -11.36 -5.65
N THR A 303 -32.29 -12.25 -4.68
CA THR A 303 -32.77 -12.10 -3.30
C THR A 303 -31.71 -12.49 -2.28
N ALA A 304 -31.81 -11.94 -1.06
CA ALA A 304 -30.88 -12.23 0.04
C ALA A 304 -30.75 -13.73 0.37
N LYS A 305 -31.78 -14.55 0.11
CA LYS A 305 -31.79 -16.00 0.38
C LYS A 305 -31.14 -16.82 -0.72
N GLU A 306 -31.01 -16.24 -1.91
CA GLU A 306 -30.48 -16.88 -3.11
C GLU A 306 -29.11 -16.30 -3.48
N LEU A 307 -28.47 -15.57 -2.55
CA LEU A 307 -27.17 -14.99 -2.82
C LEU A 307 -26.11 -16.09 -2.91
N GLU A 308 -25.39 -16.08 -4.03
CA GLU A 308 -24.21 -16.92 -4.25
C GLU A 308 -22.97 -16.03 -4.28
N PHE A 309 -21.91 -16.50 -3.62
CA PHE A 309 -20.65 -15.79 -3.47
C PHE A 309 -19.56 -16.56 -4.20
N GLU A 310 -19.07 -16.01 -5.31
CA GLU A 310 -17.91 -16.52 -6.04
C GLU A 310 -16.67 -15.79 -5.52
N ARG A 311 -15.78 -16.52 -4.84
CA ARG A 311 -14.52 -15.96 -4.33
C ARG A 311 -13.60 -15.63 -5.50
N LEU A 312 -13.19 -14.36 -5.57
CA LEU A 312 -12.27 -13.85 -6.58
C LEU A 312 -10.85 -13.64 -6.05
N PHE A 313 -10.72 -13.31 -4.77
CA PHE A 313 -9.47 -13.06 -4.09
C PHE A 313 -9.60 -13.43 -2.62
N ASP A 314 -8.55 -14.01 -2.03
CA ASP A 314 -8.32 -14.08 -0.60
C ASP A 314 -6.83 -13.97 -0.30
N GLY A 315 -6.47 -13.22 0.74
CA GLY A 315 -5.07 -13.01 1.12
C GLY A 315 -4.92 -12.24 2.43
N GLU A 316 -3.68 -11.92 2.76
CA GLU A 316 -3.30 -11.11 3.93
C GLU A 316 -2.69 -9.82 3.39
N THR A 317 -3.52 -8.85 3.00
CA THR A 317 -3.05 -7.64 2.31
C THR A 317 -3.56 -6.38 2.98
N GLU A 318 -2.69 -5.40 3.20
CA GLU A 318 -3.12 -4.08 3.65
C GLU A 318 -3.73 -3.31 2.48
N PHE A 319 -5.00 -3.59 2.19
CA PHE A 319 -5.74 -2.99 1.08
C PHE A 319 -7.19 -2.73 1.49
N GLU A 320 -7.63 -1.49 1.35
CA GLU A 320 -9.01 -1.08 1.59
C GLU A 320 -9.55 -0.40 0.31
N PRO A 321 -10.37 -1.09 -0.50
CA PRO A 321 -10.92 -0.51 -1.71
C PRO A 321 -11.99 0.53 -1.38
N GLU A 322 -11.89 1.70 -2.01
CA GLU A 322 -12.88 2.78 -1.92
C GLU A 322 -13.71 2.90 -3.21
N LEU A 323 -13.22 2.32 -4.31
CA LEU A 323 -13.81 2.45 -5.64
C LEU A 323 -13.65 1.15 -6.43
N VAL A 324 -14.65 0.78 -7.22
CA VAL A 324 -14.50 -0.22 -8.29
C VAL A 324 -14.54 0.48 -9.65
N VAL A 325 -13.62 0.14 -10.54
CA VAL A 325 -13.51 0.71 -11.89
C VAL A 325 -13.43 -0.40 -12.93
N HIS A 326 -14.07 -0.19 -14.08
CA HIS A 326 -13.98 -1.14 -15.19
C HIS A 326 -13.25 -0.48 -16.37
N SER A 327 -11.96 -0.79 -16.52
CA SER A 327 -11.17 -0.20 -17.60
C SER A 327 -11.47 -0.90 -18.93
N PRO A 328 -11.42 -0.19 -20.07
CA PRO A 328 -11.60 -0.82 -21.38
C PRO A 328 -10.61 -1.97 -21.59
N GLY A 329 -11.13 -3.16 -21.92
CA GLY A 329 -10.32 -4.35 -22.20
C GLY A 329 -10.08 -5.27 -21.00
N GLU A 330 -10.43 -4.84 -19.78
CA GLU A 330 -10.40 -5.72 -18.59
C GLU A 330 -11.60 -6.67 -18.59
N LYS A 331 -11.39 -7.93 -18.16
CA LYS A 331 -12.47 -8.91 -18.04
C LYS A 331 -13.24 -8.76 -16.72
N LEU A 332 -12.50 -8.49 -15.65
CA LEU A 332 -13.03 -8.17 -14.34
C LEU A 332 -12.59 -6.75 -13.94
N PRO A 333 -13.36 -6.04 -13.11
CA PRO A 333 -12.99 -4.70 -12.70
C PRO A 333 -11.74 -4.68 -11.81
N SER A 334 -11.10 -3.53 -11.75
CA SER A 334 -10.09 -3.22 -10.75
C SER A 334 -10.74 -2.54 -9.53
N PHE A 335 -10.18 -2.78 -8.35
CA PHE A 335 -10.60 -2.11 -7.12
C PHE A 335 -9.50 -1.16 -6.70
N VAL A 336 -9.85 0.09 -6.42
CA VAL A 336 -8.91 1.17 -6.15
C VAL A 336 -9.09 1.63 -4.71
N GLY A 337 -8.02 1.59 -3.96
CA GLY A 337 -7.91 2.20 -2.63
C GLY A 337 -6.98 3.42 -2.70
N ARG A 338 -6.74 4.04 -1.55
CA ARG A 338 -5.71 5.07 -1.45
C ARG A 338 -4.35 4.46 -1.78
N GLU A 339 -3.70 5.00 -2.81
CA GLU A 339 -2.35 4.59 -3.24
C GLU A 339 -2.17 3.08 -3.54
N SER A 340 -3.26 2.39 -3.85
CA SER A 340 -3.27 0.95 -4.07
C SER A 340 -4.37 0.54 -5.04
N ILE A 341 -4.14 -0.55 -5.77
CA ILE A 341 -5.11 -1.12 -6.70
C ILE A 341 -5.03 -2.64 -6.65
N LEU A 342 -6.16 -3.30 -6.51
CA LEU A 342 -6.31 -4.72 -6.70
C LEU A 342 -6.75 -4.97 -8.15
N ARG A 343 -5.85 -5.54 -8.96
CA ARG A 343 -6.09 -5.79 -10.40
C ARG A 343 -5.99 -7.27 -10.73
N GLN A 344 -6.80 -7.73 -11.67
CA GLN A 344 -6.70 -9.08 -12.21
C GLN A 344 -5.51 -9.20 -13.17
N GLY A 345 -4.50 -9.99 -12.79
CA GLY A 345 -3.43 -10.45 -13.65
C GLY A 345 -3.66 -11.88 -14.18
N SER A 346 -2.63 -12.46 -14.79
CA SER A 346 -2.67 -13.84 -15.31
C SER A 346 -2.79 -14.91 -14.22
N ALA A 347 -2.37 -14.59 -12.99
CA ALA A 347 -2.39 -15.50 -11.83
C ALA A 347 -3.60 -15.27 -10.90
N GLY A 348 -4.54 -14.41 -11.29
CA GLY A 348 -5.64 -13.95 -10.41
C GLY A 348 -5.45 -12.49 -10.01
N TYR A 349 -6.15 -12.06 -8.97
CA TYR A 349 -5.99 -10.71 -8.44
C TYR A 349 -4.68 -10.55 -7.67
N ALA A 350 -4.04 -9.40 -7.85
CA ALA A 350 -2.87 -8.98 -7.09
C ALA A 350 -3.03 -7.51 -6.67
N VAL A 351 -2.52 -7.18 -5.48
CA VAL A 351 -2.46 -5.80 -5.00
C VAL A 351 -1.18 -5.17 -5.55
N GLU A 352 -1.33 -4.10 -6.30
CA GLU A 352 -0.27 -3.15 -6.63
C GLU A 352 -0.39 -1.98 -5.65
N ASN A 353 0.63 -1.69 -4.85
CA ASN A 353 0.62 -0.58 -3.90
C ASN A 353 1.84 0.33 -4.05
N LEU A 354 1.68 1.60 -3.67
CA LEU A 354 2.80 2.52 -3.53
C LEU A 354 3.43 2.30 -2.15
N HIS A 355 4.30 1.31 -2.06
CA HIS A 355 4.97 0.96 -0.81
C HIS A 355 5.65 2.18 -0.16
N VAL A 356 5.37 2.38 1.13
CA VAL A 356 6.12 3.30 1.98
C VAL A 356 6.89 2.43 2.98
N PRO A 357 8.23 2.33 2.87
CA PRO A 357 9.02 1.55 3.80
C PRO A 357 8.73 1.97 5.24
N TYR A 358 8.29 1.01 6.03
CA TYR A 358 8.06 1.16 7.46
C TYR A 358 9.21 0.48 8.19
N LEU A 359 10.06 1.28 8.82
CA LEU A 359 11.30 0.82 9.46
C LEU A 359 11.22 0.84 10.98
N ASP A 360 10.05 1.16 11.55
CA ASP A 360 9.83 0.87 12.95
C ASP A 360 9.77 -0.63 13.16
N CYS A 361 10.12 -1.11 14.36
CA CYS A 361 10.13 -2.54 14.61
C CYS A 361 8.70 -3.08 14.43
N PRO A 362 8.45 -3.99 13.46
CA PRO A 362 7.30 -4.85 13.53
C PRO A 362 7.62 -5.77 14.69
N CYS A 363 7.19 -5.32 15.85
CA CYS A 363 6.82 -6.18 16.93
C CYS A 363 6.32 -7.55 16.35
#